data_AF-A0A9R1JTK4-F1
#
_entry.id   AF-A0A9R1JTK4-F1
#
_cell.length_a   1.000
_cell.length_b   1.000
_cell.length_c   1.000
_cell.angle_alpha   90.00
_cell.angle_beta   90.00
_cell.angle_gamma   90.00
#
_symmetry.space_group_name_H-M   'P 1'
#
loop_
_entity.id
_entity.type
_entity.pdbx_description
1 polymer ?
#
loop_
_entity_poly.entity_id
_entity_poly.type
_entity_poly.pdbx_seq_one_letter_code
_entity_poly.pdbx_strand_id
1 'polypeptide(L)'
;MNTDSETIKTACKDILQKNSKNRRHQIKKKYFDTVAANKVSIKSPVPDLTDGEWQALVEMWSTPRHKETCVSNKMNREKVVYNQRTGSRHYTAHIFATKEERKGEELSAIDLFKATHNSKKHGFSEPVKTAI
;
A
#
# COMPACT_ATOMS: atom_id res chain seq x y z
N MET A 1 -30.62 8.17 5.29
CA MET A 1 -29.46 7.87 4.42
C MET A 1 -29.78 6.61 3.63
N ASN A 2 -29.57 6.60 2.32
CA ASN A 2 -29.88 5.42 1.50
C ASN A 2 -28.74 4.39 1.64
N THR A 3 -28.88 3.47 2.58
CA THR A 3 -27.90 2.44 2.94
C THR A 3 -27.72 1.34 1.88
N ASP A 4 -28.55 1.33 0.84
CA ASP A 4 -28.48 0.36 -0.26
C ASP A 4 -27.66 0.81 -1.46
N SER A 5 -27.10 2.02 -1.41
CA SER A 5 -26.20 2.48 -2.47
C SER A 5 -24.98 1.56 -2.59
N GLU A 6 -24.77 1.01 -3.78
CA GLU A 6 -23.60 0.19 -4.12
C GLU A 6 -22.28 0.91 -3.82
N THR A 7 -22.29 2.25 -3.95
CA THR A 7 -21.13 3.08 -3.61
C THR A 7 -20.78 3.02 -2.11
N ILE A 8 -21.78 3.02 -1.23
CA ILE A 8 -21.59 2.92 0.21
C ILE A 8 -21.12 1.52 0.59
N LYS A 9 -21.72 0.48 0.02
CA LYS A 9 -21.30 -0.92 0.22
C LYS A 9 -19.84 -1.13 -0.19
N THR A 10 -19.44 -0.58 -1.33
CA THR A 10 -18.05 -0.63 -1.83
C THR A 10 -17.09 0.12 -0.90
N ALA A 11 -17.40 1.35 -0.52
CA ALA A 11 -16.56 2.13 0.37
C ALA A 11 -16.37 1.46 1.74
N CYS A 12 -17.45 0.91 2.32
CA CYS A 12 -17.40 0.16 3.57
C CYS A 12 -16.54 -1.11 3.43
N LYS A 13 -16.69 -1.86 2.34
CA LYS A 13 -15.89 -3.05 2.04
C LYS A 13 -14.40 -2.70 1.97
N ASP A 14 -14.04 -1.61 1.31
CA ASP A 14 -12.64 -1.18 1.19
C ASP A 14 -12.03 -0.82 2.55
N ILE A 15 -12.78 -0.10 3.40
CA ILE A 15 -12.36 0.23 4.77
C ILE A 15 -12.10 -1.05 5.58
N LEU A 16 -13.06 -1.99 5.57
CA LEU A 16 -12.93 -3.25 6.31
C LEU A 16 -11.78 -4.10 5.79
N GLN A 17 -11.61 -4.20 4.47
CA GLN A 17 -10.48 -4.92 3.87
C GLN A 17 -9.14 -4.30 4.25
N LYS A 18 -9.02 -2.97 4.26
CA LYS A 18 -7.80 -2.27 4.66
C LYS A 18 -7.48 -2.53 6.12
N ASN A 19 -8.48 -2.46 7.01
CA ASN A 19 -8.31 -2.78 8.43
C ASN A 19 -7.87 -4.23 8.64
N SER A 20 -8.52 -5.19 7.97
CA SER A 20 -8.13 -6.61 8.02
C SER A 20 -6.71 -6.85 7.53
N LYS A 21 -6.29 -6.22 6.42
CA LYS A 21 -4.91 -6.31 5.89
C LYS A 21 -3.89 -5.75 6.89
N ASN A 22 -4.15 -4.55 7.42
CA ASN A 22 -3.28 -3.92 8.42
C ASN A 22 -3.16 -4.76 9.68
N ARG A 23 -4.28 -5.31 10.16
CA ARG A 23 -4.30 -6.16 11.34
C ARG A 23 -3.49 -7.44 11.14
N ARG A 24 -3.68 -8.13 10.01
CA ARG A 24 -2.89 -9.33 9.66
C ARG A 24 -1.39 -9.02 9.59
N HIS A 25 -1.01 -7.87 9.02
CA HIS A 25 0.39 -7.45 8.99
C HIS A 25 0.98 -7.28 10.40
N GLN A 26 0.25 -6.64 11.32
CA GLN A 26 0.71 -6.44 12.70
C GLN A 26 0.87 -7.77 13.45
N ILE A 27 -0.09 -8.69 13.29
CA ILE A 27 -0.04 -10.02 13.91
C ILE A 27 1.18 -10.79 13.37
N LYS A 28 1.36 -10.83 12.04
CA LYS A 28 2.50 -11.48 11.40
C LYS A 28 3.83 -10.93 11.93
N LYS A 29 3.97 -9.60 11.95
CA LYS A 29 5.20 -8.93 12.40
C LYS A 29 5.54 -9.25 13.85
N LYS A 30 4.54 -9.38 14.74
CA LYS A 30 4.76 -9.56 16.18
C LYS A 30 4.95 -11.02 16.59
N TYR A 31 4.24 -11.96 15.94
CA TYR A 31 4.14 -13.34 16.39
C TYR A 31 4.67 -14.38 15.41
N PHE A 32 4.95 -14.00 14.16
CA PHE A 32 5.48 -14.92 13.14
C PHE A 32 6.89 -14.52 12.70
N ASP A 33 7.11 -13.28 12.25
CA ASP A 33 8.40 -12.86 11.67
C ASP A 33 9.54 -12.82 12.71
N THR A 34 9.23 -12.58 13.99
CA THR A 34 10.19 -12.50 15.10
C THR A 34 10.51 -13.86 15.73
N VAL A 35 9.79 -14.92 15.34
CA VAL A 35 9.85 -16.24 15.97
C VAL A 35 10.45 -17.24 14.98
N ALA A 36 11.36 -18.09 15.44
CA ALA A 36 11.88 -19.18 14.61
C ALA A 36 10.74 -20.13 14.21
N ALA A 37 10.76 -20.65 12.98
CA ALA A 37 9.65 -21.43 12.43
C ALA A 37 9.22 -22.62 13.32
N ASN A 38 10.16 -23.27 13.99
CA ASN A 38 9.91 -24.38 14.92
C ASN A 38 9.30 -23.95 16.28
N LYS A 39 9.24 -22.66 16.56
CA LYS A 39 8.70 -22.08 17.81
C LYS A 39 7.39 -21.32 17.60
N VAL A 40 6.86 -21.30 16.38
CA VAL A 40 5.57 -20.64 16.10
C VAL A 40 4.48 -21.39 16.86
N SER A 41 3.71 -20.66 17.67
CA SER A 41 2.62 -21.23 18.48
C SER A 41 1.56 -21.90 17.60
N ILE A 42 1.04 -23.05 18.04
CA ILE A 42 -0.10 -23.73 17.41
C ILE A 42 -1.42 -23.02 17.76
N LYS A 43 -1.48 -22.38 18.94
CA LYS A 43 -2.63 -21.62 19.41
C LYS A 43 -2.53 -20.15 19.01
N SER A 44 -3.68 -19.52 18.82
CA SER A 44 -3.79 -18.12 18.49
C SER A 44 -3.18 -17.25 19.60
N PRO A 45 -2.27 -16.32 19.26
CA PRO A 45 -1.66 -15.42 20.23
C PRO A 45 -2.56 -14.20 20.55
N VAL A 46 -3.72 -14.08 19.90
CA VAL A 46 -4.65 -12.95 20.06
C VAL A 46 -6.07 -13.45 20.32
N PRO A 47 -6.83 -12.81 21.21
CA PRO A 47 -8.14 -13.32 21.66
C PRO A 47 -9.24 -13.23 20.60
N ASP A 48 -9.05 -12.41 19.57
CA ASP A 48 -10.03 -12.13 18.52
C ASP A 48 -9.81 -12.95 17.24
N LEU A 49 -8.88 -13.90 17.27
CA LEU A 49 -8.59 -14.81 16.17
C LEU A 49 -8.68 -16.24 16.72
N THR A 50 -9.44 -17.09 16.04
CA THR A 50 -9.54 -18.50 16.45
C THR A 50 -8.25 -19.25 16.14
N ASP A 51 -8.00 -20.35 16.86
CA ASP A 51 -6.81 -21.18 16.64
C ASP A 51 -6.73 -21.71 15.19
N GLY A 52 -7.87 -22.07 14.59
CA GLY A 52 -7.93 -22.53 13.21
C GLY A 52 -7.57 -21.44 12.19
N GLU A 53 -8.08 -20.22 12.38
CA GLU A 53 -7.73 -19.08 11.51
C GLU A 53 -6.25 -18.70 11.65
N TRP A 54 -5.71 -18.77 12.87
CA TRP A 54 -4.29 -18.55 13.11
C TRP A 54 -3.43 -19.58 12.36
N GLN A 55 -3.76 -20.87 12.45
CA GLN A 55 -3.04 -21.93 11.76
C GLN A 55 -3.09 -21.75 10.24
N ALA A 56 -4.26 -21.41 9.69
CA ALA A 56 -4.40 -21.12 8.26
C ALA A 56 -3.51 -19.94 7.81
N LEU A 57 -3.37 -18.90 8.65
CA LEU A 57 -2.46 -17.79 8.37
C LEU A 57 -0.99 -18.22 8.41
N VAL A 58 -0.60 -19.00 9.41
CA VAL A 58 0.77 -19.53 9.55
C VAL A 58 1.14 -20.42 8.36
N GLU A 59 0.24 -21.29 7.92
CA GLU A 59 0.41 -22.14 6.73
C GLU A 59 0.59 -21.28 5.47
N MET A 60 -0.31 -20.31 5.25
CA MET A 60 -0.22 -19.39 4.12
C MET A 60 1.11 -18.63 4.10
N TRP A 61 1.56 -18.08 5.24
CA TRP A 61 2.83 -17.35 5.33
C TRP A 61 4.06 -18.25 5.18
N SER A 62 3.92 -19.53 5.50
CA SER A 62 5.01 -20.52 5.41
C SER A 62 5.21 -21.06 4.00
N THR A 63 4.17 -20.99 3.16
CA THR A 63 4.16 -21.49 1.78
C THR A 63 5.29 -20.86 0.94
N PRO A 64 6.12 -21.65 0.21
CA PRO A 64 7.24 -21.13 -0.58
C PRO A 64 6.83 -20.03 -1.56
N ARG A 65 5.73 -20.25 -2.31
CA ARG A 65 5.17 -19.25 -3.24
C ARG A 65 4.88 -17.91 -2.57
N HIS A 66 4.34 -17.91 -1.36
CA HIS A 66 4.04 -16.68 -0.64
C HIS A 66 5.32 -15.93 -0.26
N LYS A 67 6.32 -16.67 0.25
CA LYS A 67 7.63 -16.10 0.62
C LYS A 67 8.35 -15.49 -0.59
N GLU A 68 8.41 -16.21 -1.71
CA GLU A 68 9.03 -15.74 -2.96
C GLU A 68 8.34 -14.47 -3.48
N THR A 69 7.01 -14.46 -3.46
CA THR A 69 6.22 -13.28 -3.85
C THR A 69 6.53 -12.09 -2.94
N CYS A 70 6.63 -12.29 -1.63
CA CYS A 70 6.99 -11.23 -0.68
C CYS A 70 8.40 -10.67 -0.93
N VAL A 71 9.39 -11.55 -1.13
CA VAL A 71 10.79 -11.15 -1.41
C VAL A 71 10.86 -10.37 -2.73
N SER A 72 10.23 -10.86 -3.79
CA SER A 72 10.15 -10.18 -5.08
C SER A 72 9.49 -8.81 -4.96
N ASN A 73 8.38 -8.70 -4.23
CA ASN A 73 7.71 -7.43 -3.99
C ASN A 73 8.56 -6.44 -3.18
N LYS A 74 9.41 -6.92 -2.28
CA LYS A 74 10.36 -6.09 -1.54
C LYS A 74 11.45 -5.55 -2.47
N MET A 75 12.09 -6.43 -3.26
CA MET A 75 13.09 -6.03 -4.25
C MET A 75 12.53 -5.05 -5.28
N ASN A 76 11.29 -5.26 -5.74
CA ASN A 76 10.64 -4.36 -6.68
C ASN A 76 10.35 -2.98 -6.06
N ARG A 77 9.97 -2.92 -4.76
CA ARG A 77 9.81 -1.65 -4.04
C ARG A 77 11.13 -0.90 -3.90
N GLU A 78 12.22 -1.61 -3.63
CA GLU A 78 13.56 -1.00 -3.50
C GLU A 78 14.06 -0.39 -4.83
N LYS A 79 13.59 -0.91 -5.97
CA LYS A 79 13.89 -0.33 -7.30
C LYS A 79 13.11 0.96 -7.60
N VAL A 80 12.08 1.31 -6.83
CA VAL A 80 11.31 2.54 -7.04
C VAL A 80 12.09 3.75 -6.51
N VAL A 81 12.81 4.43 -7.41
CA VAL A 81 13.64 5.60 -7.07
C VAL A 81 12.81 6.87 -6.90
N TYR A 82 11.85 7.11 -7.80
CA TYR A 82 11.04 8.33 -7.82
C TYR A 82 9.63 8.04 -7.29
N ASN A 83 9.40 8.35 -6.02
CA ASN A 83 8.08 8.17 -5.40
C ASN A 83 7.17 9.36 -5.74
N GLN A 84 6.00 9.08 -6.30
CA GLN A 84 4.97 10.09 -6.54
C GLN A 84 4.50 10.72 -5.22
N ARG A 85 4.19 12.01 -5.28
CA ARG A 85 3.77 12.85 -4.14
C ARG A 85 2.38 13.47 -4.32
N THR A 86 1.52 12.83 -5.13
CA THR A 86 0.15 13.27 -5.45
C THR A 86 -0.89 12.96 -4.36
N GLY A 87 -0.49 12.27 -3.29
CA GLY A 87 -1.37 11.89 -2.19
C GLY A 87 -2.41 10.84 -2.60
N SER A 88 -3.65 10.97 -2.12
CA SER A 88 -4.76 10.06 -2.45
C SER A 88 -5.33 10.28 -3.85
N ARG A 89 -4.92 11.35 -4.55
CA ARG A 89 -5.40 11.63 -5.90
C ARG A 89 -4.72 10.71 -6.89
N HIS A 90 -5.53 9.95 -7.64
CA HIS A 90 -5.06 9.10 -8.72
C HIS A 90 -4.27 9.91 -9.77
N TYR A 91 -3.25 9.30 -10.37
CA TYR A 91 -2.38 9.95 -11.37
C TYR A 91 -3.18 10.68 -12.44
N THR A 92 -4.10 10.00 -13.14
CA THR A 92 -4.91 10.61 -14.21
C THR A 92 -5.71 11.82 -13.74
N ALA A 93 -6.29 11.74 -12.54
CA ALA A 93 -7.05 12.85 -11.97
C ALA A 93 -6.14 14.03 -11.57
N HIS A 94 -4.91 13.73 -11.11
CA HIS A 94 -3.91 14.74 -10.79
C HIS A 94 -3.43 15.47 -12.05
N ILE A 95 -3.16 14.73 -13.12
CA ILE A 95 -2.78 15.30 -14.42
C ILE A 95 -3.90 16.17 -14.97
N PHE A 96 -5.15 15.70 -14.94
CA PHE A 96 -6.31 16.48 -15.36
C PHE A 96 -6.40 17.80 -14.57
N ALA A 97 -6.37 17.73 -13.24
CA ALA A 97 -6.41 18.92 -12.39
C ALA A 97 -5.23 19.88 -12.67
N THR A 98 -4.03 19.35 -12.93
CA THR A 98 -2.85 20.17 -13.25
C THR A 98 -3.02 20.93 -14.58
N LYS A 99 -3.63 20.29 -15.59
CA LYS A 99 -3.93 20.93 -16.88
C LYS A 99 -4.99 22.03 -16.74
N GLU A 100 -6.03 21.78 -15.94
CA GLU A 100 -7.06 22.78 -15.62
C GLU A 100 -6.45 24.00 -14.90
N GLU A 101 -5.60 23.78 -13.89
CA GLU A 101 -4.91 24.85 -13.15
C GLU A 101 -4.02 25.71 -14.06
N ARG A 102 -3.42 25.10 -15.09
CA ARG A 102 -2.58 25.77 -16.09
C ARG A 102 -3.34 26.21 -17.35
N LYS A 103 -4.68 26.27 -17.29
CA LYS A 103 -5.55 26.77 -18.36
C LYS A 103 -5.32 26.11 -19.72
N GLY A 104 -5.05 24.80 -19.73
CA GLY A 104 -4.89 24.02 -20.96
C GLY A 104 -3.54 24.18 -21.66
N GLU A 105 -2.53 24.74 -20.99
CA GLU A 105 -1.14 24.71 -21.47
C GLU A 105 -0.70 23.29 -21.82
N GLU A 106 0.06 23.14 -22.92
CA GLU A 106 0.62 21.86 -23.31
C GLU A 106 1.78 21.49 -22.37
N LEU A 107 1.50 20.59 -21.43
CA LEU A 107 2.48 20.14 -20.44
C LEU A 107 3.37 19.05 -21.01
N SER A 108 4.69 19.28 -20.99
CA SER A 108 5.67 18.26 -21.36
C SER A 108 5.69 17.12 -20.34
N ALA A 109 6.30 15.99 -20.72
CA ALA A 109 6.52 14.88 -19.79
C ALA A 109 7.32 15.32 -18.54
N ILE A 110 8.26 16.25 -18.69
CA ILE A 110 9.07 16.80 -17.59
C ILE A 110 8.19 17.64 -16.66
N ASP A 111 7.27 18.44 -17.20
CA ASP A 111 6.35 19.24 -16.39
C ASP A 111 5.40 18.37 -15.56
N LEU A 112 4.87 17.31 -16.18
CA LEU A 112 4.03 16.32 -15.48
C LEU A 112 4.83 15.56 -14.41
N PHE A 113 6.08 15.22 -14.69
CA PHE A 113 6.97 14.58 -13.71
C PHE A 113 7.19 15.50 -12.50
N LYS A 114 7.52 16.77 -12.73
CA LYS A 114 7.66 17.79 -11.67
C LYS A 114 6.36 17.95 -10.87
N ALA A 115 5.21 18.06 -11.54
CA ALA A 115 3.92 18.23 -10.89
C ALA A 115 3.51 17.03 -10.02
N THR A 116 3.94 15.81 -10.37
CA THR A 116 3.58 14.58 -9.66
C THR A 116 4.57 14.18 -8.57
N HIS A 117 5.82 14.67 -8.63
CA HIS A 117 6.88 14.34 -7.68
C HIS A 117 7.29 15.51 -6.77
N ASN A 118 6.52 16.59 -6.78
CA ASN A 118 6.66 17.72 -5.85
C ASN A 118 5.66 17.61 -4.69
N SER A 119 6.13 17.67 -3.44
CA SER A 119 5.24 17.87 -2.28
C SER A 119 5.12 19.35 -1.96
N LYS A 120 3.89 19.83 -1.72
CA LYS A 120 3.67 21.19 -1.21
C LYS A 120 4.37 21.45 0.14
N LYS A 121 4.55 20.41 0.96
CA LYS A 121 5.18 20.52 2.29
C LYS A 121 6.69 20.34 2.25
N HIS A 122 7.18 19.41 1.43
CA HIS A 122 8.56 18.94 1.48
C HIS A 122 9.34 19.17 0.18
N GLY A 123 8.72 19.78 -0.84
CA GLY A 123 9.34 19.96 -2.15
C GLY A 123 9.64 18.64 -2.88
N PHE A 124 10.63 18.72 -3.77
CA PHE A 124 11.24 17.57 -4.45
C PHE A 124 12.13 16.77 -3.49
N SER A 125 12.10 15.44 -3.59
CA SER A 125 13.11 14.60 -2.93
C SER A 125 14.46 14.69 -3.64
N GLU A 126 15.56 14.40 -2.95
CA GLU A 126 16.92 14.42 -3.53
C GLU A 126 17.04 13.67 -4.86
N PRO A 127 16.53 12.43 -5.03
CA PRO A 127 16.63 11.75 -6.32
C PRO A 127 15.94 12.53 -7.45
N VAL A 128 14.82 13.17 -7.15
CA VAL A 128 14.04 13.94 -8.13
C VAL A 128 14.77 15.23 -8.49
N LYS A 129 15.45 15.87 -7.53
CA LYS A 129 16.28 17.06 -7.80
C LYS A 129 17.46 16.73 -8.71
N THR A 130 18.10 15.58 -8.54
CA THR A 130 19.21 15.14 -9.40
C THR A 130 18.75 14.82 -10.83
N ALA A 131 17.49 14.43 -11.01
CA ALA A 131 16.95 13.99 -12.29
C ALA A 131 16.32 15.11 -13.15
N ILE A 132 16.17 16.32 -12.61
CA ILE A 132 15.54 17.49 -13.23
C ILE A 132 16.60 18.48 -13.68
#